data_AF-A0A7V7WS53-F1
#
_entry.id   AF-A0A7V7WS53-F1
#
_cell.length_a   1.000
_cell.length_b   1.000
_cell.length_c   1.000
_cell.angle_alpha   90.00
_cell.angle_beta   90.00
_cell.angle_gamma   90.00
#
_symmetry.space_group_name_H-M   'P 1'
#
loop_
_entity.id
_entity.type
_entity.pdbx_description
1 polymer ?
#
loop_
_entity_poly.entity_id
_entity_poly.type
_entity_poly.pdbx_seq_one_letter_code
_entity_poly.pdbx_strand_id
1 'polypeptide(L)'
;GDYGSVTLANSVTLIAAPGKQVSIGATSGNAVTVATPGVKAVLRGLHLAGFGAANGIFMSAGAGLSVENCVITGFGASGIDVSAAAQVSVTGSMLRNNAVGVKLEGAAKATLQSVKILGSSSEGVVVAKSVPAGGATTASLAGTIIAGGGWGVRAGAAGTTGTVIVNITRSRVLNHGGGGVRAVNGGGSTGVTLGRSLISGNAIGLQNQGGIFRSSQNNTFSGNGTDVSGTITGLSPS
;
A
#
# COMPACT_ATOMS: atom_id res chain seq x y z
N GLY A 1 16.55 -20.40 -6.58
CA GLY A 1 16.61 -20.35 -8.05
C GLY A 1 16.31 -18.92 -8.43
N ASP A 2 17.15 -18.33 -9.28
CA ASP A 2 17.09 -16.92 -9.64
C ASP A 2 16.52 -16.79 -11.06
N TYR A 3 15.43 -16.05 -11.17
CA TYR A 3 14.70 -15.85 -12.42
C TYR A 3 14.73 -14.38 -12.81
N GLY A 4 14.68 -14.10 -14.11
CA GLY A 4 14.46 -12.75 -14.64
C GLY A 4 13.00 -12.32 -14.49
N SER A 5 12.70 -11.09 -14.91
CA SER A 5 11.34 -10.53 -14.90
C SER A 5 10.32 -11.44 -15.62
N VAL A 6 9.10 -11.49 -15.10
CA VAL A 6 8.02 -12.36 -15.61
C VAL A 6 6.77 -11.55 -15.98
N THR A 7 6.13 -11.91 -17.08
CA THR A 7 4.81 -11.39 -17.47
C THR A 7 3.75 -12.48 -17.35
N LEU A 8 2.68 -12.19 -16.60
CA LEU A 8 1.58 -13.11 -16.37
C LEU A 8 0.43 -12.79 -17.33
N ALA A 9 0.45 -13.41 -18.51
CA ALA A 9 -0.58 -13.21 -19.53
C ALA A 9 -1.86 -14.03 -19.26
N ASN A 10 -1.77 -15.05 -18.39
CA ASN A 10 -2.86 -15.94 -18.00
C ASN A 10 -3.00 -15.96 -16.48
N SER A 11 -4.15 -16.44 -15.98
CA SER A 11 -4.32 -16.66 -14.54
C SER A 11 -3.39 -17.77 -14.05
N VAL A 12 -2.43 -17.43 -13.21
CA VAL A 12 -1.36 -18.34 -12.78
C VAL A 12 -1.00 -18.13 -11.31
N THR A 13 -0.49 -19.20 -10.71
CA THR A 13 0.11 -19.18 -9.38
C THR A 13 1.60 -19.40 -9.50
N LEU A 14 2.39 -18.44 -9.05
CA LEU A 14 3.83 -18.58 -8.85
C LEU A 14 4.07 -18.88 -7.37
N ILE A 15 4.63 -20.05 -7.08
CA ILE A 15 4.85 -20.52 -5.72
C ILE A 15 6.30 -21.00 -5.57
N ALA A 16 6.97 -20.53 -4.52
CA ALA A 16 8.19 -21.17 -4.06
C ALA A 16 7.85 -22.47 -3.33
N ALA A 17 8.53 -23.56 -3.68
CA ALA A 17 8.40 -24.81 -2.94
C ALA A 17 8.78 -24.60 -1.45
N PRO A 18 8.10 -25.27 -0.50
CA PRO A 18 8.41 -25.14 0.93
C PRO A 18 9.91 -25.34 1.21
N GLY A 19 10.50 -24.43 1.99
CA GLY A 19 11.93 -24.47 2.34
C GLY A 19 12.89 -24.10 1.20
N LYS A 20 12.39 -23.68 0.04
CA LYS A 20 13.22 -23.17 -1.07
C LYS A 20 13.05 -21.66 -1.20
N GLN A 21 14.17 -20.97 -1.40
CA GLN A 21 14.15 -19.57 -1.79
C GLN A 21 14.10 -19.47 -3.33
N VAL A 22 13.05 -18.82 -3.83
CA VAL A 22 12.92 -18.46 -5.24
C VAL A 22 13.01 -16.94 -5.32
N SER A 23 14.01 -16.46 -6.05
CA SER A 23 14.22 -15.04 -6.27
C SER A 23 13.88 -14.66 -7.71
N ILE A 24 13.21 -13.54 -7.90
CA ILE A 24 13.02 -12.89 -9.19
C ILE A 24 13.78 -11.57 -9.11
N GLY A 25 14.85 -11.46 -9.88
CA GLY A 25 15.66 -10.26 -9.99
C GLY A 25 15.26 -9.45 -11.22
N ALA A 26 15.08 -8.14 -11.06
CA ALA A 26 14.86 -7.23 -12.17
C ALA A 26 15.89 -6.09 -12.15
N THR A 27 16.57 -5.87 -13.27
CA THR A 27 17.56 -4.79 -13.46
C THR A 27 16.96 -3.56 -14.14
N SER A 28 15.82 -3.71 -14.80
CA SER A 28 15.04 -2.62 -15.40
C SER A 28 13.54 -2.99 -15.42
N GLY A 29 12.67 -2.01 -15.67
CA GLY A 29 11.22 -2.27 -15.80
C GLY A 29 10.59 -2.80 -14.51
N ASN A 30 9.88 -3.94 -14.62
CA ASN A 30 9.15 -4.55 -13.50
C ASN A 30 9.60 -6.00 -13.29
N ALA A 31 9.66 -6.48 -12.04
CA ALA A 31 9.96 -7.90 -11.78
C ALA A 31 8.79 -8.82 -12.14
N VAL A 32 7.55 -8.42 -11.84
CA VAL A 32 6.35 -9.13 -12.27
C VAL A 32 5.37 -8.16 -12.91
N THR A 33 4.91 -8.47 -14.13
CA THR A 33 3.92 -7.67 -14.85
C THR A 33 2.62 -8.45 -15.03
N VAL A 34 1.50 -7.82 -14.67
CA VAL A 34 0.15 -8.29 -15.00
C VAL A 34 -0.57 -7.19 -15.79
N ALA A 35 -0.74 -7.42 -17.09
CA ALA A 35 -1.27 -6.42 -18.03
C ALA A 35 -2.42 -6.97 -18.88
N THR A 36 -2.93 -8.16 -18.56
CA THR A 36 -4.05 -8.77 -19.28
C THR A 36 -5.35 -8.62 -18.48
N PRO A 37 -6.41 -8.03 -19.05
CA PRO A 37 -7.72 -7.95 -18.39
C PRO A 37 -8.26 -9.32 -17.97
N GLY A 38 -8.95 -9.38 -16.83
CA GLY A 38 -9.55 -10.61 -16.33
C GLY A 38 -8.59 -11.61 -15.66
N VAL A 39 -7.27 -11.43 -15.79
CA VAL A 39 -6.27 -12.33 -15.19
C VAL A 39 -6.22 -12.21 -13.67
N LYS A 40 -6.05 -13.36 -13.01
CA LYS A 40 -5.78 -13.46 -11.58
C LYS A 40 -4.38 -14.01 -11.34
N ALA A 41 -3.54 -13.26 -10.65
CA ALA A 41 -2.19 -13.66 -10.30
C ALA A 41 -2.08 -13.98 -8.81
N VAL A 42 -1.42 -15.09 -8.48
CA VAL A 42 -1.07 -15.45 -7.10
C VAL A 42 0.44 -15.61 -7.01
N LEU A 43 1.07 -14.92 -6.08
CA LEU A 43 2.48 -15.00 -5.78
C LEU A 43 2.65 -15.43 -4.33
N ARG A 44 3.32 -16.56 -4.09
CA ARG A 44 3.50 -17.10 -2.74
C ARG A 44 4.94 -17.49 -2.45
N GLY A 45 5.50 -16.96 -1.36
CA GLY A 45 6.83 -17.33 -0.87
C GLY A 45 7.99 -16.85 -1.74
N LEU A 46 7.76 -15.86 -2.62
CA LEU A 46 8.75 -15.37 -3.57
C LEU A 46 9.56 -14.21 -2.99
N HIS A 47 10.82 -14.09 -3.40
CA HIS A 47 11.67 -12.93 -3.17
C HIS A 47 11.80 -12.12 -4.47
N LEU A 48 11.28 -10.90 -4.50
CA LEU A 48 11.44 -9.98 -5.62
C LEU A 48 12.50 -8.94 -5.26
N ALA A 49 13.55 -8.84 -6.06
CA ALA A 49 14.66 -7.92 -5.83
C ALA A 49 14.84 -6.95 -7.00
N GLY A 50 14.81 -5.65 -6.70
CA GLY A 50 15.11 -4.59 -7.63
C GLY A 50 16.60 -4.27 -7.62
N PHE A 51 17.24 -4.44 -8.78
CA PHE A 51 18.62 -4.06 -9.04
C PHE A 51 18.66 -2.87 -10.01
N GLY A 52 17.87 -1.83 -9.71
CA GLY A 52 17.62 -0.69 -10.60
C GLY A 52 16.27 -0.73 -11.33
N ALA A 53 15.47 -1.80 -11.15
CA ALA A 53 14.11 -1.86 -11.67
C ALA A 53 13.16 -0.89 -10.97
N ALA A 54 12.10 -0.50 -11.70
CA ALA A 54 11.09 0.42 -11.23
C ALA A 54 10.12 -0.25 -10.24
N ASN A 55 9.49 -1.37 -10.61
CA ASN A 55 8.46 -1.99 -9.77
C ASN A 55 8.70 -3.46 -9.46
N GLY A 56 8.31 -3.89 -8.25
CA GLY A 56 8.31 -5.31 -7.89
C GLY A 56 7.18 -6.05 -8.59
N ILE A 57 5.94 -5.63 -8.32
CA ILE A 57 4.76 -6.12 -9.02
C ILE A 57 4.06 -4.90 -9.64
N PHE A 58 3.84 -4.94 -10.94
CA PHE A 58 3.10 -3.94 -11.67
C PHE A 58 1.85 -4.57 -12.31
N MET A 59 0.67 -4.14 -11.86
CA MET A 59 -0.61 -4.58 -12.38
C MET A 59 -1.35 -3.40 -13.02
N SER A 60 -1.25 -3.28 -14.35
CA SER A 60 -1.96 -2.28 -15.15
C SER A 60 -3.30 -2.78 -15.69
N ALA A 61 -3.50 -4.10 -15.73
CA ALA A 61 -4.78 -4.72 -15.96
C ALA A 61 -4.85 -6.09 -15.27
N GLY A 62 -6.06 -6.54 -14.95
CA GLY A 62 -6.30 -7.80 -14.25
C GLY A 62 -7.54 -7.73 -13.39
N ALA A 63 -8.01 -8.88 -12.93
CA ALA A 63 -9.14 -8.99 -12.02
C ALA A 63 -8.71 -9.22 -10.56
N GLY A 64 -7.52 -9.77 -10.32
CA GLY A 64 -7.04 -9.94 -8.95
C GLY A 64 -5.57 -10.28 -8.79
N LEU A 65 -5.04 -9.92 -7.63
CA LEU A 65 -3.66 -10.14 -7.21
C LEU A 65 -3.63 -10.65 -5.77
N SER A 66 -3.05 -11.83 -5.55
CA SER A 66 -2.72 -12.31 -4.20
C SER A 66 -1.21 -12.36 -4.01
N VAL A 67 -0.70 -11.73 -2.97
CA VAL A 67 0.71 -11.70 -2.59
C VAL A 67 0.85 -12.21 -1.17
N GLU A 68 1.45 -13.38 -1.02
CA GLU A 68 1.41 -14.14 0.22
C GLU A 68 2.82 -14.53 0.65
N ASN A 69 3.24 -14.08 1.83
CA ASN A 69 4.55 -14.40 2.40
C ASN A 69 5.72 -14.10 1.44
N CYS A 70 5.60 -13.03 0.66
CA CYS A 70 6.65 -12.59 -0.26
C CYS A 70 7.56 -11.56 0.41
N VAL A 71 8.78 -11.45 -0.10
CA VAL A 71 9.71 -10.37 0.22
C VAL A 71 9.93 -9.55 -1.04
N ILE A 72 9.66 -8.24 -0.99
CA ILE A 72 9.78 -7.34 -2.15
C ILE A 72 10.69 -6.17 -1.78
N THR A 73 11.84 -6.06 -2.42
CA THR A 73 12.92 -5.19 -1.94
C THR A 73 13.65 -4.45 -3.04
N GLY A 74 14.03 -3.19 -2.78
CA GLY A 74 15.00 -2.45 -3.60
C GLY A 74 14.45 -1.84 -4.91
N PHE A 75 13.14 -1.65 -5.04
CA PHE A 75 12.54 -1.10 -6.26
C PHE A 75 12.51 0.43 -6.24
N GLY A 76 12.94 1.05 -7.36
CA GLY A 76 13.10 2.51 -7.48
C GLY A 76 11.78 3.29 -7.55
N ALA A 77 10.67 2.64 -7.91
CA ALA A 77 9.32 3.18 -7.84
C ALA A 77 8.52 2.42 -6.76
N SER A 78 7.72 1.42 -7.10
CA SER A 78 6.85 0.76 -6.13
C SER A 78 7.21 -0.70 -5.87
N GLY A 79 7.10 -1.17 -4.63
CA GLY A 79 7.14 -2.60 -4.34
C GLY A 79 5.95 -3.31 -5.02
N ILE A 80 4.75 -2.78 -4.82
CA ILE A 80 3.52 -3.20 -5.52
C ILE A 80 2.83 -1.95 -6.07
N ASP A 81 2.56 -1.90 -7.37
CA ASP A 81 1.75 -0.87 -8.04
C ASP A 81 0.57 -1.53 -8.74
N VAL A 82 -0.64 -1.19 -8.33
CA VAL A 82 -1.89 -1.63 -8.95
C VAL A 82 -2.63 -0.41 -9.47
N SER A 83 -2.78 -0.34 -10.78
CA SER A 83 -3.45 0.75 -11.50
C SER A 83 -4.69 0.27 -12.26
N ALA A 84 -5.30 -0.82 -11.79
CA ALA A 84 -6.46 -1.47 -12.38
C ALA A 84 -7.57 -1.75 -11.35
N ALA A 85 -8.80 -1.93 -11.85
CA ALA A 85 -9.95 -2.30 -11.03
C ALA A 85 -9.88 -3.77 -10.63
N ALA A 86 -9.03 -4.08 -9.64
CA ALA A 86 -8.69 -5.43 -9.22
C ALA A 86 -8.94 -5.66 -7.72
N GLN A 87 -9.22 -6.91 -7.37
CA GLN A 87 -9.23 -7.39 -5.98
C GLN A 87 -7.80 -7.74 -5.56
N VAL A 88 -7.25 -7.05 -4.57
CA VAL A 88 -5.86 -7.22 -4.13
C VAL A 88 -5.82 -7.73 -2.70
N SER A 89 -5.07 -8.80 -2.46
CA SER A 89 -4.77 -9.31 -1.12
C SER A 89 -3.26 -9.37 -0.94
N VAL A 90 -2.75 -8.76 0.12
CA VAL A 90 -1.34 -8.85 0.51
C VAL A 90 -1.30 -9.33 1.96
N THR A 91 -0.78 -10.52 2.18
CA THR A 91 -0.78 -11.17 3.49
C THR A 91 0.61 -11.65 3.87
N GLY A 92 1.04 -11.35 5.11
CA GLY A 92 2.29 -11.87 5.68
C GLY A 92 3.56 -11.49 4.91
N SER A 93 3.48 -10.49 4.04
CA SER A 93 4.58 -10.10 3.15
C SER A 93 5.42 -8.97 3.75
N MET A 94 6.67 -8.89 3.33
CA MET A 94 7.60 -7.81 3.70
C MET A 94 8.00 -7.02 2.46
N LEU A 95 7.73 -5.72 2.47
CA LEU A 95 8.14 -4.76 1.46
C LEU A 95 9.17 -3.83 2.09
N ARG A 96 10.39 -3.78 1.58
CA ARG A 96 11.46 -2.99 2.21
C ARG A 96 12.29 -2.21 1.20
N ASN A 97 12.75 -1.02 1.57
CA ASN A 97 13.67 -0.21 0.76
C ASN A 97 13.16 -0.01 -0.68
N ASN A 98 11.87 0.24 -0.84
CA ASN A 98 11.26 0.64 -2.12
C ASN A 98 10.95 2.14 -2.06
N ALA A 99 10.82 2.86 -3.16
CA ALA A 99 10.41 4.27 -3.04
C ALA A 99 8.98 4.38 -2.49
N VAL A 100 8.06 3.60 -3.04
CA VAL A 100 6.72 3.38 -2.50
C VAL A 100 6.57 1.91 -2.09
N GLY A 101 6.02 1.63 -0.91
CA GLY A 101 5.74 0.24 -0.52
C GLY A 101 4.62 -0.37 -1.37
N VAL A 102 3.41 0.14 -1.18
CA VAL A 102 2.22 -0.27 -1.93
C VAL A 102 1.50 0.94 -2.50
N LYS A 103 1.30 0.96 -3.82
CA LYS A 103 0.55 1.98 -4.54
C LYS A 103 -0.72 1.37 -5.14
N LEU A 104 -1.85 1.98 -4.85
CA LEU A 104 -3.19 1.55 -5.27
C LEU A 104 -3.91 2.69 -5.97
N GLU A 105 -4.30 2.45 -7.21
CA GLU A 105 -5.03 3.34 -8.09
C GLU A 105 -6.09 2.56 -8.89
N GLY A 106 -6.76 3.20 -9.84
CA GLY A 106 -7.58 2.51 -10.85
C GLY A 106 -8.79 1.76 -10.29
N ALA A 107 -9.37 2.17 -9.14
CA ALA A 107 -10.45 1.46 -8.47
C ALA A 107 -10.05 0.09 -7.86
N ALA A 108 -8.76 -0.09 -7.57
CA ALA A 108 -8.28 -1.25 -6.82
C ALA A 108 -8.93 -1.33 -5.43
N LYS A 109 -9.26 -2.55 -5.01
CA LYS A 109 -9.80 -2.84 -3.68
C LYS A 109 -8.83 -3.79 -2.97
N ALA A 110 -8.06 -3.26 -2.03
CA ALA A 110 -6.95 -3.97 -1.40
C ALA A 110 -7.19 -4.30 0.06
N THR A 111 -6.72 -5.46 0.49
CA THR A 111 -6.56 -5.83 1.90
C THR A 111 -5.10 -6.15 2.18
N LEU A 112 -4.50 -5.45 3.15
CA LEU A 112 -3.14 -5.64 3.61
C LEU A 112 -3.18 -6.16 5.04
N GLN A 113 -2.90 -7.45 5.22
CA GLN A 113 -2.95 -8.12 6.52
C GLN A 113 -1.59 -8.60 6.97
N SER A 114 -1.16 -8.18 8.17
CA SER A 114 0.13 -8.59 8.76
C SER A 114 1.32 -8.32 7.83
N VAL A 115 1.26 -7.19 7.10
CA VAL A 115 2.30 -6.78 6.17
C VAL A 115 3.33 -5.93 6.91
N LYS A 116 4.60 -6.02 6.52
CA LYS A 116 5.66 -5.13 7.00
C LYS A 116 6.15 -4.27 5.85
N ILE A 117 6.00 -2.96 5.94
CA ILE A 117 6.46 -1.98 4.96
C ILE A 117 7.53 -1.12 5.63
N LEU A 118 8.79 -1.26 5.22
CA LEU A 118 9.94 -0.77 5.96
C LEU A 118 10.86 0.08 5.10
N GLY A 119 11.20 1.29 5.57
CA GLY A 119 12.22 2.13 4.95
C GLY A 119 11.84 2.59 3.54
N SER A 120 10.56 2.89 3.29
CA SER A 120 10.14 3.39 1.98
C SER A 120 10.55 4.85 1.80
N SER A 121 11.41 5.17 0.83
CA SER A 121 12.02 6.51 0.76
C SER A 121 11.01 7.63 0.46
N SER A 122 9.93 7.32 -0.26
CA SER A 122 8.84 8.25 -0.55
C SER A 122 7.64 7.98 0.37
N GLU A 123 6.96 6.84 0.20
CA GLU A 123 5.78 6.50 1.02
C GLU A 123 5.63 5.01 1.33
N GLY A 124 5.07 4.69 2.50
CA GLY A 124 4.71 3.32 2.85
C GLY A 124 3.56 2.80 2.00
N VAL A 125 2.38 3.43 2.11
CA VAL A 125 1.18 3.08 1.35
C VAL A 125 0.57 4.32 0.73
N VAL A 126 0.26 4.23 -0.57
CA VAL A 126 -0.44 5.26 -1.33
C VAL A 126 -1.72 4.67 -1.86
N VAL A 127 -2.84 5.33 -1.55
CA VAL A 127 -4.16 5.04 -2.12
C VAL A 127 -4.64 6.31 -2.78
N ALA A 128 -4.66 6.31 -4.11
CA ALA A 128 -4.99 7.48 -4.89
C ALA A 128 -6.02 7.15 -5.97
N LYS A 129 -6.75 8.18 -6.42
CA LYS A 129 -7.66 8.05 -7.57
C LYS A 129 -7.77 9.39 -8.28
N SER A 130 -7.44 9.43 -9.58
CA SER A 130 -7.44 10.66 -10.37
C SER A 130 -8.50 10.72 -11.47
N VAL A 131 -9.25 9.64 -11.73
CA VAL A 131 -10.19 9.55 -12.88
C VAL A 131 -11.57 9.02 -12.46
N PRO A 132 -12.69 9.54 -13.02
CA PRO A 132 -14.07 9.14 -12.69
C PRO A 132 -14.40 7.67 -13.00
N ALA A 133 -13.75 7.08 -14.01
CA ALA A 133 -14.12 5.76 -14.51
C ALA A 133 -13.84 4.68 -13.44
N GLY A 134 -14.89 3.96 -13.03
CA GLY A 134 -14.83 2.85 -12.08
C GLY A 134 -15.18 3.19 -10.63
N GLY A 135 -15.20 2.18 -9.77
CA GLY A 135 -15.57 2.29 -8.35
C GLY A 135 -14.53 2.99 -7.46
N ALA A 136 -14.81 3.14 -6.17
CA ALA A 136 -13.84 3.71 -5.22
C ALA A 136 -12.54 2.88 -5.17
N THR A 137 -11.39 3.54 -5.00
CA THR A 137 -10.14 2.86 -4.67
C THR A 137 -10.09 2.70 -3.16
N THR A 138 -9.97 1.46 -2.68
CA THR A 138 -10.07 1.16 -1.25
C THR A 138 -8.89 0.36 -0.74
N ALA A 139 -8.49 0.63 0.50
CA ALA A 139 -7.49 -0.16 1.19
C ALA A 139 -7.92 -0.43 2.65
N SER A 140 -7.81 -1.69 3.07
CA SER A 140 -7.99 -2.11 4.45
C SER A 140 -6.66 -2.64 4.99
N LEU A 141 -6.11 -1.98 6.00
CA LEU A 141 -4.85 -2.33 6.63
C LEU A 141 -5.15 -2.91 8.01
N ALA A 142 -4.73 -4.14 8.26
CA ALA A 142 -4.98 -4.85 9.51
C ALA A 142 -3.73 -5.55 10.03
N GLY A 143 -3.27 -5.21 11.24
CA GLY A 143 -2.07 -5.83 11.82
C GLY A 143 -0.77 -5.47 11.09
N THR A 144 -0.78 -4.39 10.29
CA THR A 144 0.32 -4.01 9.41
C THR A 144 1.27 -3.05 10.12
N ILE A 145 2.56 -3.16 9.83
CA ILE A 145 3.61 -2.27 10.34
C ILE A 145 4.15 -1.47 9.16
N ILE A 146 4.11 -0.15 9.27
CA ILE A 146 4.62 0.79 8.26
C ILE A 146 5.62 1.69 8.98
N ALA A 147 6.92 1.46 8.77
CA ALA A 147 7.94 2.10 9.59
C ALA A 147 9.14 2.61 8.80
N GLY A 148 9.56 3.84 9.10
CA GLY A 148 10.71 4.48 8.49
C GLY A 148 10.45 4.94 7.05
N GLY A 149 11.04 6.07 6.68
CA GLY A 149 10.92 6.62 5.33
C GLY A 149 10.35 8.03 5.28
N GLY A 150 9.78 8.38 4.12
CA GLY A 150 9.14 9.67 3.89
C GLY A 150 7.80 9.78 4.62
N TRP A 151 6.71 9.32 4.01
CA TRP A 151 5.36 9.33 4.59
C TRP A 151 4.84 7.92 4.87
N GLY A 152 3.98 7.74 5.88
CA GLY A 152 3.45 6.43 6.22
C GLY A 152 2.34 5.96 5.27
N VAL A 153 1.15 6.52 5.43
CA VAL A 153 -0.04 6.22 4.62
C VAL A 153 -0.59 7.51 4.03
N ARG A 154 -0.72 7.58 2.71
CA ARG A 154 -1.39 8.67 2.00
C ARG A 154 -2.67 8.16 1.34
N ALA A 155 -3.79 8.76 1.71
CA ALA A 155 -5.06 8.68 1.00
C ALA A 155 -5.28 9.99 0.23
N GLY A 156 -5.53 9.92 -1.08
CA GLY A 156 -5.71 11.12 -1.89
C GLY A 156 -6.57 10.91 -3.14
N ALA A 157 -7.81 11.39 -3.11
CA ALA A 157 -8.63 11.51 -4.31
C ALA A 157 -8.34 12.84 -5.03
N ALA A 158 -8.16 12.77 -6.34
CA ALA A 158 -8.06 13.88 -7.28
C ALA A 158 -9.22 13.82 -8.29
N GLY A 159 -9.60 14.98 -8.81
CA GLY A 159 -10.75 15.13 -9.72
C GLY A 159 -12.11 15.07 -8.99
N THR A 160 -13.13 15.69 -9.57
CA THR A 160 -14.44 15.97 -8.92
C THR A 160 -15.27 14.74 -8.50
N THR A 161 -14.87 13.54 -8.94
CA THR A 161 -15.63 12.30 -8.74
C THR A 161 -14.77 11.14 -8.23
N GLY A 162 -13.48 11.37 -7.96
CA GLY A 162 -12.60 10.36 -7.39
C GLY A 162 -13.02 10.03 -5.96
N THR A 163 -13.13 8.74 -5.62
CA THR A 163 -13.38 8.29 -4.24
C THR A 163 -12.24 7.39 -3.77
N VAL A 164 -11.66 7.75 -2.62
CA VAL A 164 -10.64 6.97 -1.91
C VAL A 164 -11.13 6.66 -0.50
N ILE A 165 -11.03 5.40 -0.08
CA ILE A 165 -11.40 4.97 1.27
C ILE A 165 -10.27 4.13 1.86
N VAL A 166 -9.71 4.56 2.99
CA VAL A 166 -8.65 3.82 3.68
C VAL A 166 -9.10 3.51 5.11
N ASN A 167 -9.05 2.24 5.48
CA ASN A 167 -9.33 1.78 6.84
C ASN A 167 -8.05 1.20 7.43
N ILE A 168 -7.67 1.64 8.62
CA ILE A 168 -6.45 1.21 9.29
C ILE A 168 -6.83 0.71 10.68
N THR A 169 -6.54 -0.57 10.95
CA THR A 169 -6.86 -1.19 12.24
C THR A 169 -5.72 -2.03 12.79
N ARG A 170 -5.54 -2.08 14.12
CA ARG A 170 -4.50 -2.91 14.77
C ARG A 170 -3.10 -2.71 14.18
N SER A 171 -2.80 -1.52 13.64
CA SER A 171 -1.60 -1.28 12.83
C SER A 171 -0.66 -0.31 13.53
N ARG A 172 0.59 -0.26 13.06
CA ARG A 172 1.63 0.62 13.59
C ARG A 172 2.21 1.46 12.46
N VAL A 173 2.15 2.77 12.58
CA VAL A 173 2.73 3.72 11.61
C VAL A 173 3.78 4.57 12.33
N LEU A 174 5.04 4.31 12.03
CA LEU A 174 6.16 4.68 12.89
C LEU A 174 7.28 5.40 12.16
N ASN A 175 7.89 6.39 12.81
CA ASN A 175 9.20 6.94 12.44
C ASN A 175 9.29 7.49 11.00
N HIS A 176 8.22 8.13 10.52
CA HIS A 176 8.20 8.77 9.20
C HIS A 176 8.69 10.21 9.29
N GLY A 177 9.57 10.62 8.36
CA GLY A 177 10.07 11.99 8.27
C GLY A 177 9.00 13.02 7.91
N GLY A 178 7.86 12.56 7.38
CA GLY A 178 6.66 13.34 7.11
C GLY A 178 5.47 12.89 7.98
N GLY A 179 4.28 12.91 7.38
CA GLY A 179 3.04 12.49 7.99
C GLY A 179 2.92 10.97 8.12
N GLY A 180 2.47 10.49 9.29
CA GLY A 180 2.15 9.10 9.55
C GLY A 180 0.93 8.66 8.75
N VAL A 181 -0.23 9.25 9.00
CA VAL A 181 -1.46 8.99 8.21
C VAL A 181 -2.00 10.30 7.69
N ARG A 182 -2.07 10.44 6.36
CA ARG A 182 -2.47 11.65 5.66
C ARG A 182 -3.69 11.42 4.78
N ALA A 183 -4.72 12.23 4.96
CA ALA A 183 -5.85 12.36 4.05
C ALA A 183 -5.75 13.68 3.29
N VAL A 184 -5.75 13.63 1.96
CA VAL A 184 -5.70 14.81 1.09
C VAL A 184 -6.93 14.80 0.19
N ASN A 185 -7.60 15.94 0.09
CA ASN A 185 -8.66 16.11 -0.90
C ASN A 185 -8.20 17.07 -2.00
N GLY A 186 -7.92 16.53 -3.19
CA GLY A 186 -7.56 17.27 -4.39
C GLY A 186 -8.74 17.50 -5.34
N GLY A 187 -9.96 17.54 -4.82
CA GLY A 187 -11.21 17.76 -5.57
C GLY A 187 -12.20 16.60 -5.53
N GLY A 188 -11.81 15.42 -5.02
CA GLY A 188 -12.68 14.25 -4.90
C GLY A 188 -13.24 14.03 -3.49
N SER A 189 -13.46 12.78 -3.12
CA SER A 189 -13.84 12.35 -1.78
C SER A 189 -12.78 11.40 -1.21
N THR A 190 -12.15 11.82 -0.12
CA THR A 190 -11.11 11.04 0.57
C THR A 190 -11.59 10.74 1.98
N GLY A 191 -11.77 9.46 2.30
CA GLY A 191 -12.13 8.98 3.63
C GLY A 191 -11.00 8.17 4.25
N VAL A 192 -10.62 8.49 5.49
CA VAL A 192 -9.71 7.68 6.30
C VAL A 192 -10.39 7.34 7.62
N THR A 193 -10.35 6.06 8.01
CA THR A 193 -10.78 5.60 9.33
C THR A 193 -9.62 4.90 10.01
N LEU A 194 -9.28 5.34 11.22
CA LEU A 194 -8.21 4.79 12.04
C LEU A 194 -8.78 4.19 13.33
N GLY A 195 -8.37 2.97 13.68
CA GLY A 195 -8.71 2.40 14.98
C GLY A 195 -7.72 1.39 15.56
N ARG A 196 -7.66 1.31 16.89
CA ARG A 196 -6.79 0.38 17.64
C ARG A 196 -5.35 0.36 17.12
N SER A 197 -4.80 1.50 16.76
CA SER A 197 -3.50 1.64 16.08
C SER A 197 -2.57 2.56 16.84
N LEU A 198 -1.26 2.35 16.65
CA LEU A 198 -0.18 3.17 17.21
C LEU A 198 0.43 4.03 16.11
N ILE A 199 0.40 5.34 16.30
CA ILE A 199 0.99 6.33 15.41
C ILE A 199 2.05 7.09 16.20
N SER A 200 3.34 6.84 15.92
CA SER A 200 4.42 7.31 16.79
C SER A 200 5.70 7.67 16.05
N GLY A 201 6.45 8.64 16.55
CA GLY A 201 7.76 9.02 15.99
C GLY A 201 7.69 9.70 14.61
N ASN A 202 6.51 10.14 14.17
CA ASN A 202 6.33 10.78 12.86
C ASN A 202 6.49 12.30 12.99
N ALA A 203 6.89 13.00 11.92
CA ALA A 203 6.89 14.46 11.95
C ALA A 203 5.48 15.03 12.20
N ILE A 204 4.47 14.45 11.55
CA ILE A 204 3.05 14.68 11.85
C ILE A 204 2.38 13.32 12.04
N GLY A 205 1.69 13.06 13.15
CA GLY A 205 0.99 11.79 13.38
C GLY A 205 -0.17 11.61 12.40
N LEU A 206 -1.23 12.40 12.58
CA LEU A 206 -2.40 12.47 11.71
C LEU A 206 -2.45 13.79 10.97
N GLN A 207 -2.70 13.75 9.67
CA GLN A 207 -2.84 14.93 8.86
C GLN A 207 -4.08 14.86 7.98
N ASN A 208 -5.03 15.78 8.17
CA ASN A 208 -6.19 15.91 7.31
C ASN A 208 -6.17 17.26 6.55
N GLN A 209 -6.08 17.19 5.23
CA GLN A 209 -6.08 18.32 4.30
C GLN A 209 -7.32 18.25 3.40
N GLY A 210 -8.49 18.51 4.00
CA GLY A 210 -9.77 18.58 3.29
C GLY A 210 -10.49 17.25 3.04
N GLY A 211 -9.98 16.15 3.60
CA GLY A 211 -10.66 14.85 3.59
C GLY A 211 -11.61 14.66 4.78
N ILE A 212 -12.23 13.49 4.84
CA ILE A 212 -12.98 13.01 6.01
C ILE A 212 -12.08 12.06 6.77
N PHE A 213 -11.59 12.48 7.93
CA PHE A 213 -10.75 11.64 8.78
C PHE A 213 -11.49 11.29 10.06
N ARG A 214 -11.66 9.99 10.30
CA ARG A 214 -12.28 9.45 11.51
C ARG A 214 -11.27 8.64 12.32
N SER A 215 -11.29 8.84 13.63
CA SER A 215 -10.41 8.12 14.56
C SER A 215 -11.26 7.55 15.69
N SER A 216 -11.14 6.25 15.99
CA SER A 216 -11.72 5.69 17.20
C SER A 216 -10.88 6.05 18.42
N GLN A 217 -11.51 6.11 19.60
CA GLN A 217 -10.88 6.60 20.84
C GLN A 217 -9.79 5.67 21.42
N ASN A 218 -9.47 4.56 20.74
CA ASN A 218 -8.52 3.54 21.18
C ASN A 218 -7.22 3.54 20.35
N ASN A 219 -6.88 4.68 19.75
CA ASN A 219 -5.61 4.89 19.08
C ASN A 219 -4.60 5.51 20.06
N THR A 220 -3.32 5.17 19.89
CA THR A 220 -2.22 5.76 20.65
C THR A 220 -1.41 6.66 19.74
N PHE A 221 -1.29 7.93 20.11
CA PHE A 221 -0.43 8.93 19.47
C PHE A 221 0.68 9.25 20.45
N SER A 222 1.95 9.05 20.07
CA SER A 222 3.06 9.29 21.00
C SER A 222 4.34 9.67 20.27
N GLY A 223 5.05 10.68 20.78
CA GLY A 223 6.36 11.06 20.25
C GLY A 223 6.36 11.51 18.79
N ASN A 224 5.20 11.94 18.26
CA ASN A 224 5.17 12.64 16.97
C ASN A 224 5.60 14.10 17.18
N GLY A 225 6.15 14.76 16.16
CA GLY A 225 6.43 16.20 16.21
C GLY A 225 5.16 17.02 16.41
N THR A 226 4.13 16.70 15.61
CA THR A 226 2.75 17.17 15.79
C THR A 226 1.82 15.96 15.76
N ASP A 227 1.08 15.67 16.83
CA ASP A 227 0.20 14.50 16.83
C ASP A 227 -0.94 14.59 15.82
N VAL A 228 -1.58 15.75 15.69
CA VAL A 228 -2.73 15.96 14.81
C VAL A 228 -2.65 17.32 14.11
N SER A 229 -2.88 17.32 12.81
CA SER A 229 -3.01 18.51 11.96
C SER A 229 -4.28 18.41 11.12
N GLY A 230 -5.17 19.41 11.23
CA GLY A 230 -6.49 19.41 10.57
C GLY A 230 -7.59 18.70 11.38
N THR A 231 -8.81 18.72 10.86
CA THR A 231 -9.99 18.19 11.57
C THR A 231 -10.02 16.67 11.56
N ILE A 232 -10.04 16.04 12.74
CA ILE A 232 -10.24 14.60 12.91
C ILE A 232 -11.51 14.37 13.73
N THR A 233 -12.47 13.64 13.17
CA THR A 233 -13.73 13.31 13.86
C THR A 233 -13.55 12.06 14.73
N GLY A 234 -13.85 12.18 16.03
CA GLY A 234 -13.90 11.03 16.93
C GLY A 234 -15.09 10.14 16.61
N LEU A 235 -14.87 8.82 16.54
CA LEU A 235 -15.95 7.83 16.51
C LEU A 235 -16.27 7.42 17.95
N SER A 236 -17.54 7.52 18.34
CA SER A 236 -18.02 6.96 19.61
C SER A 236 -17.79 5.44 19.61
N PRO A 237 -17.42 4.84 20.75
CA PRO A 237 -17.38 3.38 20.86
C PRO A 237 -18.80 2.83 20.63
N SER A 238 -18.92 1.87 19.69
CA SER A 238 -20.12 1.05 19.49
C SER A 238 -20.17 -0.08 20.51
#